data_AF-A0A0E3UKE5-F1
#
_entry.id   AF-A0A0E3UKE5-F1
#
_cell.length_a   1.000
_cell.length_b   1.000
_cell.length_c   1.000
_cell.angle_alpha   90.00
_cell.angle_beta   90.00
_cell.angle_gamma   90.00
#
_symmetry.space_group_name_H-M   'P 1'
#
loop_
_entity.id
_entity.type
_entity.pdbx_description
1 polymer ?
#
loop_
_entity_poly.entity_id
_entity_poly.type
_entity_poly.pdbx_seq_one_letter_code
_entity_poly.pdbx_strand_id
1 'polypeptide(L)'
;TVGFARMDDGSETDKIPTLFIEGTVTDTNGNIIEGAKVEIWHANSLGNYSFFDKSQSDFNLRRTILSDQDGKYVAQTTMPVGYGCPPEGTTQYVLDRLGRHGNRPSHVHYFISAPGYRKLTTQFNIEGDKYLWDDFAYATR
;
A
#
# COMPACT_ATOMS: atom_id res chain seq x y z
N THR A 1 -6.76 8.21 12.96
CA THR A 1 -7.65 7.39 13.83
C THR A 1 -6.79 6.51 14.71
N VAL A 2 -7.32 5.93 15.79
CA VAL A 2 -6.58 5.01 16.67
C VAL A 2 -7.11 3.60 16.47
N GLY A 3 -6.23 2.61 16.30
CA GLY A 3 -6.55 1.18 16.20
C GLY A 3 -7.23 0.75 14.90
N PHE A 4 -8.10 1.58 14.29
CA PHE A 4 -8.87 1.21 13.10
C PHE A 4 -8.99 2.36 12.09
N ALA A 5 -9.01 2.04 10.79
CA ALA A 5 -9.51 2.91 9.74
C ALA A 5 -10.16 2.14 8.58
N ARG A 6 -11.25 2.68 8.03
CA ARG A 6 -11.70 2.35 6.67
C ARG A 6 -10.99 3.26 5.65
N MET A 7 -10.38 2.66 4.64
CA MET A 7 -9.53 3.35 3.66
C MET A 7 -10.27 3.78 2.39
N ASP A 8 -11.22 2.97 1.92
CA ASP A 8 -12.03 3.24 0.73
C ASP A 8 -13.20 4.18 1.04
N ASP A 9 -13.76 4.79 0.01
CA ASP A 9 -14.98 5.62 0.07
C ASP A 9 -16.25 4.88 -0.35
N GLY A 10 -16.18 3.55 -0.57
CA GLY A 10 -17.28 2.71 -1.01
C GLY A 10 -17.57 2.71 -2.51
N SER A 11 -16.84 3.49 -3.32
CA SER A 11 -17.06 3.56 -4.78
C SER A 11 -16.79 2.23 -5.53
N GLU A 12 -16.00 1.33 -4.91
CA GLU A 12 -15.65 0.02 -5.44
C GLU A 12 -16.32 -1.15 -4.68
N THR A 13 -17.31 -0.85 -3.83
CA THR A 13 -18.10 -1.89 -3.14
C THR A 13 -18.68 -2.87 -4.17
N ASP A 14 -18.61 -4.16 -3.88
CA ASP A 14 -19.07 -5.28 -4.72
C ASP A 14 -18.34 -5.46 -6.07
N LYS A 15 -17.34 -4.62 -6.39
CA LYS A 15 -16.53 -4.74 -7.62
C LYS A 15 -15.22 -5.48 -7.39
N ILE A 16 -14.69 -5.41 -6.18
CA ILE A 16 -13.43 -6.02 -5.78
C ILE A 16 -13.53 -6.51 -4.33
N PRO A 17 -12.84 -7.60 -3.93
CA PRO A 17 -12.94 -8.11 -2.57
C PRO A 17 -12.51 -7.08 -1.52
N THR A 18 -13.26 -7.02 -0.42
CA THR A 18 -12.83 -6.34 0.81
C THR A 18 -11.62 -7.05 1.38
N LEU A 19 -10.62 -6.27 1.81
CA LEU A 19 -9.41 -6.71 2.47
C LEU A 19 -9.34 -6.10 3.87
N PHE A 20 -9.07 -6.93 4.87
CA PHE A 20 -8.68 -6.46 6.20
C PHE A 20 -7.17 -6.67 6.35
N ILE A 21 -6.46 -5.59 6.67
CA ILE A 21 -5.02 -5.62 6.97
C ILE A 21 -4.85 -5.28 8.44
N GLU A 22 -4.34 -6.23 9.22
CA GLU A 22 -4.09 -6.05 10.64
C GLU A 22 -2.62 -6.30 10.98
N GLY A 23 -2.14 -5.66 12.05
CA GLY A 23 -0.77 -5.88 12.52
C GLY A 23 -0.51 -5.26 13.88
N THR A 24 0.64 -5.61 14.44
CA THR A 24 1.15 -5.07 15.72
C THR A 24 2.50 -4.42 15.48
N VAL A 25 2.68 -3.20 16.01
CA VAL A 25 3.95 -2.48 15.97
C VAL A 25 4.70 -2.73 17.27
N THR A 26 5.89 -3.30 17.18
CA THR A 26 6.77 -3.59 18.33
C THR A 26 8.17 -3.04 18.11
N ASP A 27 8.95 -2.94 19.19
CA ASP A 27 10.41 -2.84 19.10
C ASP A 27 11.04 -4.21 18.75
N THR A 28 12.38 -4.25 18.69
CA THR A 28 13.14 -5.48 18.37
C THR A 28 13.12 -6.54 19.47
N ASN A 29 12.67 -6.19 20.68
CA ASN A 29 12.51 -7.11 21.81
C ASN A 29 11.08 -7.62 21.93
N GLY A 30 10.16 -7.17 21.06
CA GLY A 30 8.75 -7.53 21.09
C GLY A 30 7.89 -6.65 22.01
N ASN A 31 8.42 -5.54 22.55
CA ASN A 31 7.61 -4.62 23.35
C ASN A 31 6.67 -3.84 22.42
N ILE A 32 5.39 -3.76 22.79
CA ILE A 32 4.39 -3.04 22.00
C ILE A 32 4.71 -1.54 21.95
N ILE A 33 4.33 -0.90 20.84
CA ILE A 33 4.48 0.54 20.65
C ILE A 33 3.08 1.12 20.43
N GLU A 34 2.49 1.66 21.49
CA GLU A 34 1.27 2.47 21.41
C GLU A 34 1.56 3.80 20.69
N GLY A 35 0.60 4.27 19.90
CA GLY A 35 0.68 5.57 19.23
C GLY A 35 1.70 5.64 18.09
N ALA A 36 2.24 4.49 17.65
CA ALA A 36 3.01 4.43 16.42
C ALA A 36 2.15 4.86 15.23
N LYS A 37 2.69 5.77 14.42
CA LYS A 37 2.02 6.28 13.23
C LYS A 37 2.25 5.32 12.07
N VAL A 38 1.20 4.64 11.66
CA VAL A 38 1.12 3.75 10.49
C VAL A 38 0.45 4.51 9.35
N GLU A 39 1.24 5.01 8.40
CA GLU A 39 0.75 5.66 7.18
C GLU A 39 0.70 4.60 6.06
N ILE A 40 -0.49 4.37 5.51
CA ILE A 40 -0.78 3.27 4.58
C ILE A 40 -1.43 3.80 3.30
N TRP A 41 -0.96 3.35 2.14
CA TRP A 41 -1.56 3.67 0.84
C TRP A 41 -1.37 2.57 -0.20
N HIS A 42 -2.34 2.40 -1.10
CA HIS A 42 -2.26 1.47 -2.22
C HIS A 42 -3.14 1.92 -3.40
N ALA A 43 -3.01 1.23 -4.54
CA ALA A 43 -3.79 1.47 -5.75
C ALA A 43 -5.21 0.89 -5.64
N ASN A 44 -6.16 1.45 -6.39
CA ASN A 44 -7.52 0.93 -6.52
C ASN A 44 -7.60 -0.30 -7.45
N SER A 45 -8.82 -0.77 -7.75
CA SER A 45 -9.06 -1.93 -8.62
C SER A 45 -8.52 -1.79 -10.06
N LEU A 46 -8.21 -0.57 -10.49
CA LEU A 46 -7.66 -0.26 -11.82
C LEU A 46 -6.15 0.03 -11.79
N GLY A 47 -5.49 -0.13 -10.64
CA GLY A 47 -4.06 0.17 -10.49
C GLY A 47 -3.75 1.67 -10.33
N ASN A 48 -4.76 2.50 -10.11
CA ASN A 48 -4.62 3.95 -10.00
C ASN A 48 -4.56 4.44 -8.56
N TYR A 49 -3.85 5.54 -8.34
CA TYR A 49 -3.72 6.19 -7.04
C TYR A 49 -4.49 7.52 -6.99
N SER A 50 -5.24 7.72 -5.90
CA SER A 50 -5.81 9.03 -5.57
C SER A 50 -4.73 10.13 -5.55
N PHE A 51 -5.16 11.38 -5.73
CA PHE A 51 -4.33 12.56 -6.06
C PHE A 51 -3.81 12.58 -7.50
N PHE A 52 -3.30 11.46 -8.02
CA PHE A 52 -2.83 11.35 -9.41
C PHE A 52 -3.99 11.13 -10.37
N ASP A 53 -4.86 10.17 -10.05
CA ASP A 53 -6.14 9.95 -10.71
C ASP A 53 -7.18 10.89 -10.11
N LYS A 54 -7.58 11.91 -10.88
CA LYS A 54 -8.53 12.95 -10.47
C LYS A 54 -10.00 12.49 -10.43
N SER A 55 -10.29 11.27 -10.90
CA SER A 55 -11.63 10.69 -10.79
C SER A 55 -11.93 10.16 -9.38
N GLN A 56 -10.88 9.89 -8.59
CA GLN A 56 -11.00 9.41 -7.22
C GLN A 56 -11.17 10.57 -6.24
N SER A 57 -11.86 10.31 -5.13
CA SER A 57 -11.95 11.26 -4.03
C SER A 57 -10.58 11.53 -3.41
N ASP A 58 -10.41 12.72 -2.84
CA ASP A 58 -9.17 13.10 -2.18
C ASP A 58 -8.84 12.11 -1.05
N PHE A 59 -7.60 11.64 -1.05
CA PHE A 59 -7.10 10.64 -0.11
C PHE A 59 -7.86 9.29 -0.14
N ASN A 60 -8.59 8.94 -1.20
CA ASN A 60 -9.07 7.57 -1.36
C ASN A 60 -7.92 6.57 -1.24
N LEU A 61 -8.12 5.49 -0.48
CA LEU A 61 -7.11 4.45 -0.21
C LEU A 61 -5.80 4.97 0.42
N ARG A 62 -5.87 6.06 1.19
CA ARG A 62 -4.73 6.64 1.94
C ARG A 62 -5.14 6.98 3.37
N ARG A 63 -4.50 6.39 4.39
CA ARG A 63 -4.82 6.68 5.80
C ARG A 63 -3.59 6.77 6.67
N THR A 64 -3.74 7.47 7.79
CA THR A 64 -2.84 7.41 8.94
C THR A 64 -3.59 6.82 10.12
N ILE A 65 -3.10 5.69 10.62
CA ILE A 65 -3.63 4.96 11.77
C ILE A 65 -2.58 5.04 12.88
N LEU A 66 -2.98 5.48 14.06
CA LEU A 66 -2.16 5.36 15.25
C LEU A 66 -2.41 3.97 15.84
N SER A 67 -1.36 3.23 16.17
CA SER A 67 -1.53 1.97 16.89
C SER A 67 -2.20 2.22 18.24
N ASP A 68 -3.07 1.30 18.66
CA ASP A 68 -3.75 1.35 19.94
C ASP A 68 -2.83 0.97 21.12
N GLN A 69 -3.40 0.89 22.32
CA GLN A 69 -2.71 0.52 23.57
C GLN A 69 -2.04 -0.86 23.52
N ASP A 70 -2.50 -1.77 22.65
CA ASP A 70 -1.92 -3.09 22.44
C ASP A 70 -0.88 -3.07 21.30
N GLY A 71 -0.55 -1.89 20.77
CA GLY A 71 0.31 -1.70 19.61
C GLY A 71 -0.34 -2.09 18.29
N LYS A 72 -1.66 -2.30 18.23
CA LYS A 72 -2.34 -2.87 17.06
C LYS A 72 -2.94 -1.81 16.14
N TYR A 73 -3.05 -2.16 14.86
CA TYR A 73 -3.81 -1.39 13.88
C TYR A 73 -4.59 -2.34 12.95
N VAL A 74 -5.73 -1.86 12.45
CA VAL A 74 -6.57 -2.53 11.47
C VAL A 74 -6.96 -1.54 10.38
N ALA A 75 -6.71 -1.89 9.12
CA ALA A 75 -7.20 -1.17 7.96
C ALA A 75 -8.23 -2.03 7.22
N GLN A 76 -9.48 -1.58 7.17
CA GLN A 76 -10.47 -2.11 6.24
C GLN A 76 -10.31 -1.39 4.89
N THR A 77 -10.08 -2.14 3.83
CA THR A 77 -9.82 -1.60 2.49
C THR A 77 -10.31 -2.54 1.39
N THR A 78 -9.97 -2.26 0.14
CA THR A 78 -10.16 -3.13 -1.02
C THR A 78 -8.84 -3.79 -1.45
N MET A 79 -8.91 -4.98 -2.05
CA MET A 79 -7.72 -5.64 -2.60
C MET A 79 -7.02 -4.73 -3.63
N PRO A 80 -5.71 -4.44 -3.50
CA PRO A 80 -4.99 -3.70 -4.53
C PRO A 80 -4.71 -4.60 -5.75
N VAL A 81 -4.64 -3.99 -6.93
CA VAL A 81 -4.19 -4.65 -8.15
C VAL A 81 -2.80 -4.13 -8.52
N GLY A 82 -1.98 -4.98 -9.15
CA GLY A 82 -0.72 -4.55 -9.75
C GLY A 82 -0.93 -3.49 -10.85
N TYR A 83 0.10 -2.71 -11.17
CA TYR A 83 0.00 -1.63 -12.16
C TYR A 83 1.24 -1.53 -13.04
N GLY A 84 1.07 -0.94 -14.21
CA GLY A 84 2.13 -0.63 -15.16
C GLY A 84 2.53 0.85 -15.12
N CYS A 85 3.72 1.16 -15.64
CA CYS A 85 4.04 2.54 -16.03
C CYS A 85 3.01 3.06 -17.06
N PRO A 86 2.71 4.37 -17.08
CA PRO A 86 1.84 4.95 -18.11
C PRO A 86 2.34 4.59 -19.52
N PRO A 87 1.50 3.97 -20.39
CA PRO A 87 1.95 3.43 -21.67
C PRO A 87 2.62 4.47 -22.59
N GLU A 88 2.07 5.68 -22.63
CA GLU A 88 2.59 6.81 -23.42
C GLU A 88 3.64 7.64 -22.66
N GLY A 89 4.08 7.17 -21.50
CA GLY A 89 5.05 7.85 -20.64
C GLY A 89 6.50 7.60 -21.06
N THR A 90 7.38 8.55 -20.73
CA THR A 90 8.82 8.44 -21.02
C THR A 90 9.47 7.21 -20.38
N THR A 91 9.01 6.80 -19.20
CA THR A 91 9.47 5.57 -18.54
C THR A 91 9.15 4.34 -19.40
N GLN A 92 7.92 4.20 -19.87
CA GLN A 92 7.53 3.04 -20.68
C GLN A 92 8.24 3.07 -22.04
N TYR A 93 8.39 4.24 -22.66
CA TYR A 93 9.17 4.41 -23.89
C TYR A 93 10.59 3.83 -23.78
N VAL A 94 11.29 4.09 -22.67
CA VAL A 94 12.63 3.54 -22.43
C VAL A 94 12.58 2.04 -22.17
N LEU A 95 11.61 1.56 -21.38
CA LEU A 95 11.46 0.14 -21.07
C LEU A 95 11.20 -0.69 -22.34
N ASP A 96 10.36 -0.20 -23.25
CA ASP A 96 10.07 -0.86 -24.52
C ASP A 96 11.33 -1.00 -25.39
N ARG A 97 12.18 0.04 -25.42
CA ARG A 97 13.47 -0.01 -26.15
C ARG A 97 14.48 -0.95 -25.53
N LEU A 98 14.33 -1.27 -24.25
CA LEU A 98 15.14 -2.26 -23.54
C LEU A 98 14.52 -3.66 -23.54
N GLY A 99 13.34 -3.84 -24.14
CA GLY A 99 12.61 -5.11 -24.12
C GLY A 99 12.12 -5.52 -22.73
N ARG A 100 11.86 -4.54 -21.83
CA ARG A 100 11.40 -4.76 -20.45
C ARG A 100 9.93 -4.36 -20.30
N HIS A 101 9.19 -5.06 -19.44
CA HIS A 101 7.87 -4.59 -19.03
C HIS A 101 7.98 -3.46 -17.97
N GLY A 102 6.91 -2.69 -17.80
CA GLY A 102 6.77 -1.66 -16.75
C GLY A 102 5.85 -2.02 -15.60
N ASN A 103 5.47 -3.29 -15.47
CA ASN A 103 4.53 -3.80 -14.46
C ASN A 103 5.16 -3.99 -13.08
N ARG A 104 4.35 -3.78 -12.05
CA ARG A 104 4.60 -4.09 -10.64
C ARG A 104 3.53 -5.04 -10.10
N PRO A 105 3.87 -5.95 -9.17
CA PRO A 105 2.87 -6.76 -8.49
C PRO A 105 1.97 -5.90 -7.61
N SER A 106 0.81 -6.43 -7.21
CA SER A 106 -0.02 -5.87 -6.14
C SER A 106 0.81 -5.67 -4.86
N HIS A 107 0.65 -4.50 -4.24
CA HIS A 107 1.36 -4.13 -3.02
C HIS A 107 0.61 -3.05 -2.24
N VAL A 108 0.96 -2.97 -0.96
CA VAL A 108 0.54 -1.89 -0.07
C VAL A 108 1.79 -1.23 0.51
N HIS A 109 1.83 0.09 0.44
CA HIS A 109 2.94 0.88 0.96
C HIS A 109 2.73 1.27 2.42
N TYR A 110 3.85 1.36 3.13
CA TYR A 110 3.91 1.74 4.53
C TYR A 110 4.99 2.77 4.80
N PHE A 111 4.60 3.79 5.57
CA PHE A 111 5.51 4.45 6.49
C PHE A 111 5.10 4.13 7.93
N ILE A 112 6.06 3.73 8.76
CA ILE A 112 5.84 3.48 10.19
C ILE A 112 6.83 4.33 10.98
N SER A 113 6.33 5.12 11.93
CA SER A 113 7.17 5.99 12.77
C SER A 113 6.63 6.11 14.19
N ALA A 114 7.52 6.22 15.16
CA ALA A 114 7.20 6.47 16.57
C ALA A 114 8.32 7.30 17.22
N PRO A 115 8.02 8.11 18.26
CA PRO A 115 9.05 8.85 18.99
C PRO A 115 10.14 7.93 19.53
N GLY A 116 11.41 8.26 19.32
CA GLY A 116 12.54 7.44 19.76
C GLY A 116 12.90 6.27 18.82
N TYR A 117 12.12 6.02 17.76
CA TYR A 117 12.38 4.97 16.79
C TYR A 117 12.77 5.51 15.43
N ARG A 118 13.58 4.74 14.68
CA ARG A 118 13.87 5.05 13.28
C ARG A 118 12.61 4.81 12.44
N LYS A 119 12.27 5.76 11.56
CA LYS A 119 11.17 5.60 10.60
C LYS A 119 11.46 4.42 9.66
N LEU A 120 10.50 3.52 9.51
CA LEU A 120 10.52 2.44 8.53
C LEU A 120 9.72 2.85 7.29
N THR A 121 10.29 2.62 6.12
CA THR A 121 9.59 2.64 4.83
C THR A 121 9.62 1.23 4.29
N THR A 122 8.45 0.67 3.99
CA THR A 122 8.36 -0.71 3.50
C THR A 122 7.12 -0.91 2.64
N GLN A 123 6.99 -2.10 2.07
CA GLN A 123 5.78 -2.60 1.44
C GLN A 123 5.58 -4.05 1.84
N PHE A 124 4.37 -4.56 1.69
CA PHE A 124 4.16 -5.99 1.51
C PHE A 124 3.60 -6.25 0.11
N ASN A 125 3.92 -7.43 -0.43
CA ASN A 125 3.40 -7.94 -1.68
C ASN A 125 2.43 -9.10 -1.41
N ILE A 126 1.58 -9.42 -2.38
CA ILE A 126 0.57 -10.47 -2.24
C ILE A 126 1.02 -11.71 -3.02
N GLU A 127 1.04 -12.85 -2.34
CA GLU A 127 1.44 -14.13 -2.92
C GLU A 127 0.55 -14.52 -4.12
N GLY A 128 1.14 -15.15 -5.13
CA GLY A 128 0.43 -15.57 -6.35
C GLY A 128 0.26 -14.49 -7.42
N ASP A 129 0.73 -13.27 -7.20
CA ASP A 129 0.77 -12.24 -8.25
C ASP A 129 1.74 -12.62 -9.37
N LYS A 130 1.33 -12.41 -10.63
CA LYS A 130 2.12 -12.72 -11.82
C LYS A 130 3.51 -12.06 -11.80
N TYR A 131 3.61 -10.84 -11.27
CA TYR A 131 4.85 -10.06 -11.25
C TYR A 131 5.52 -10.07 -9.87
N LEU A 132 5.14 -10.97 -8.97
CA LEU A 132 5.65 -11.00 -7.59
C LEU A 132 7.18 -11.04 -7.56
N TRP A 133 7.77 -11.96 -8.31
CA TRP A 133 9.23 -12.14 -8.43
C TRP A 133 9.79 -11.61 -9.75
N ASP A 134 9.02 -10.75 -10.42
CA ASP A 134 9.36 -10.09 -11.68
C ASP A 134 8.87 -8.63 -11.64
N ASP A 135 9.09 -7.93 -10.52
CA ASP A 135 8.79 -6.51 -10.37
C ASP A 135 9.80 -5.68 -11.18
N PHE A 136 9.34 -4.83 -12.09
CA PHE A 136 10.26 -3.97 -12.87
C PHE A 136 11.10 -3.04 -11.98
N ALA A 137 10.59 -2.74 -10.77
CA ALA A 137 11.24 -1.91 -9.77
C ALA A 137 12.10 -2.69 -8.76
N TYR A 138 12.16 -4.02 -8.86
CA TYR A 138 13.00 -4.88 -8.00
C TYR A 138 12.73 -4.73 -6.49
N ALA A 139 11.48 -4.47 -6.08
CA ALA A 139 11.17 -4.10 -4.70
C ALA A 139 10.73 -5.27 -3.79
N THR A 140 10.29 -6.40 -4.36
CA THR A 140 9.85 -7.57 -3.59
C THR A 140 11.00 -8.17 -2.77
N ARG A 141 10.76 -8.51 -1.51
CA ARG A 141 11.72 -9.13 -0.59
C ARG A 141 11.05 -10.12 0.34
#